data_AF-R0E6N7-F1
#
_entry.id   AF-R0E6N7-F1
#
_cell.length_a   1.000
_cell.length_b   1.000
_cell.length_c   1.000
_cell.angle_alpha   90.00
_cell.angle_beta   90.00
_cell.angle_gamma   90.00
#
_symmetry.space_group_name_H-M   'P 1'
#
loop_
_entity.id
_entity.type
_entity.pdbx_description
1 polymer ?
#
loop_
_entity_poly.entity_id
_entity_poly.type
_entity_poly.pdbx_seq_one_letter_code
_entity_poly.pdbx_strand_id
1 'polypeptide(L)'
;MNNSSRLNSVAPDLVELAVRMSPIDRQSVAFSVAKWACKQTGALEVLDESRIDLSSDASLEATDNVRQILSNLIEELDQRYFSITDDNDGLDEAGEALRWFSMARAITALRYAIDASDSGCFCESVYEAHAATDDLNALREAILRQV
;
A
#
# COMPACT_ATOMS: atom_id res chain seq x y z
N MET A 1 12.89 12.97 16.82
CA MET A 1 13.50 12.21 15.71
C MET A 1 12.84 12.72 14.45
N ASN A 2 13.61 13.28 13.50
CA ASN A 2 13.06 13.64 12.19
C ASN A 2 12.75 12.33 11.45
N ASN A 3 11.49 11.89 11.49
CA ASN A 3 11.01 10.82 10.62
C ASN A 3 10.91 11.41 9.21
N SER A 4 12.02 11.36 8.47
CA SER A 4 12.03 11.71 7.05
C SER A 4 11.39 10.57 6.24
N SER A 5 10.11 10.28 6.51
CA SER A 5 9.32 9.36 5.70
C SER A 5 9.12 9.94 4.31
N ARG A 6 8.95 9.08 3.31
CA ARG A 6 8.63 9.54 1.95
C ARG A 6 7.31 10.30 1.91
N LEU A 7 6.37 9.95 2.80
CA LEU A 7 5.11 10.68 2.97
C LEU A 7 5.31 12.16 3.31
N ASN A 8 6.36 12.51 4.06
CA ASN A 8 6.62 13.89 4.46
C ASN A 8 6.89 14.84 3.27
N SER A 9 7.32 14.32 2.11
CA SER A 9 7.54 15.14 0.92
C SER A 9 6.26 15.46 0.13
N VAL A 10 5.20 14.66 0.30
CA VAL A 10 3.95 14.79 -0.47
C VAL A 10 2.74 15.19 0.39
N ALA A 11 2.73 14.80 1.67
CA ALA A 11 1.63 15.03 2.60
C ALA A 11 2.14 15.09 4.06
N PRO A 12 2.90 16.15 4.43
CA PRO A 12 3.41 16.31 5.80
C PRO A 12 2.30 16.35 6.87
N ASP A 13 1.11 16.83 6.50
CA ASP A 13 -0.08 16.82 7.36
C ASP A 13 -0.48 15.41 7.83
N LEU A 14 -0.32 14.41 6.96
CA LEU A 14 -0.62 13.01 7.30
C LEU A 14 0.45 12.37 8.20
N VAL A 15 1.69 12.86 8.14
CA VAL A 15 2.74 12.47 9.09
C VAL A 15 2.43 13.00 10.48
N GLU A 16 1.97 14.25 10.60
CA GLU A 16 1.53 14.83 11.87
C GLU A 16 0.29 14.11 12.43
N LEU A 17 -0.63 13.68 11.57
CA LEU A 17 -1.75 12.84 11.98
C LEU A 17 -1.26 11.51 12.59
N ALA A 18 -0.33 10.82 11.92
CA ALA A 18 0.22 9.55 12.40
C ALA A 18 0.81 9.64 13.82
N VAL A 19 1.50 10.72 14.14
CA VAL A 19 2.10 10.94 15.47
C VAL A 19 1.03 11.11 16.56
N ARG A 20 -0.13 11.68 16.22
CA ARG A 20 -1.24 11.93 17.15
C ARG A 20 -2.13 10.71 17.37
N MET A 21 -2.16 9.78 16.43
CA MET A 21 -2.97 8.57 16.50
C MET A 21 -2.42 7.56 17.51
N SER A 22 -3.31 6.78 18.13
CA SER A 22 -2.88 5.63 18.94
C SER A 22 -2.28 4.54 18.04
N PRO A 23 -1.46 3.62 18.58
CA PRO A 23 -0.93 2.50 17.80
C PRO A 23 -2.02 1.62 17.16
N ILE A 24 -3.16 1.45 17.84
CA ILE A 24 -4.30 0.65 17.34
C ILE A 24 -4.96 1.37 16.17
N ASP A 25 -5.23 2.67 16.31
CA ASP A 25 -5.87 3.46 15.26
C ASP A 25 -4.97 3.55 14.03
N ARG A 26 -3.64 3.73 14.21
CA ARG A 26 -2.70 3.73 13.08
C ARG A 26 -2.78 2.44 12.30
N GLN A 27 -2.74 1.30 12.98
CA GLN A 27 -2.83 0.00 12.32
C GLN A 27 -4.15 -0.17 11.57
N SER A 28 -5.28 0.16 12.21
CA SER A 28 -6.62 0.07 11.61
C SER A 28 -6.77 0.97 10.36
N VAL A 29 -6.32 2.22 10.44
CA VAL A 29 -6.36 3.16 9.32
C VAL A 29 -5.43 2.71 8.19
N ALA A 30 -4.20 2.28 8.49
CA ALA A 30 -3.27 1.80 7.48
C ALA A 30 -3.84 0.58 6.72
N PHE A 31 -4.48 -0.36 7.42
CA PHE A 31 -5.16 -1.49 6.77
C PHE A 31 -6.31 -1.03 5.87
N SER A 32 -7.13 -0.10 6.34
CA SER A 32 -8.26 0.43 5.57
C SER A 32 -7.79 1.14 4.30
N VAL A 33 -6.73 1.95 4.41
CA VAL A 33 -6.10 2.64 3.28
C VAL A 33 -5.46 1.67 2.30
N ALA A 34 -4.71 0.69 2.78
CA ALA A 34 -4.10 -0.33 1.92
C ALA A 34 -5.16 -1.16 1.19
N LYS A 35 -6.22 -1.59 1.88
CA LYS A 35 -7.36 -2.29 1.28
C LYS A 35 -8.07 -1.43 0.22
N TRP A 36 -8.24 -0.14 0.48
CA TRP A 36 -8.77 0.81 -0.50
C TRP A 36 -7.85 0.88 -1.73
N ALA A 37 -6.55 1.03 -1.56
CA ALA A 37 -5.59 1.07 -2.67
C ALA A 37 -5.63 -0.23 -3.49
N CYS A 38 -5.63 -1.40 -2.84
CA CYS A 38 -5.75 -2.69 -3.52
C CYS A 38 -7.03 -2.81 -4.35
N LYS A 39 -8.15 -2.24 -3.86
CA LYS A 39 -9.40 -2.20 -4.63
C LYS A 39 -9.29 -1.30 -5.86
N GLN A 40 -8.65 -0.13 -5.73
CA GLN A 40 -8.52 0.83 -6.83
C GLN A 40 -7.61 0.32 -7.95
N THR A 41 -6.60 -0.50 -7.62
CA THR A 41 -5.62 -1.01 -8.58
C THR A 41 -5.95 -2.39 -9.14
N GLY A 42 -6.97 -3.07 -8.60
CA GLY A 42 -7.31 -4.46 -8.95
C GLY A 42 -6.46 -5.51 -8.25
N ALA A 43 -5.58 -5.12 -7.31
CA ALA A 43 -4.70 -6.05 -6.59
C ALA A 43 -5.45 -7.06 -5.69
N LEU A 44 -6.74 -6.85 -5.41
CA LEU A 44 -7.56 -7.81 -4.65
C LEU A 44 -7.64 -9.17 -5.34
N GLU A 45 -7.73 -9.22 -6.68
CA GLU A 45 -7.80 -10.48 -7.42
C GLU A 45 -6.54 -11.32 -7.20
N VAL A 46 -5.38 -10.67 -7.22
CA VAL A 46 -4.06 -11.29 -7.02
C VAL A 46 -3.88 -11.76 -5.56
N LEU A 47 -4.43 -11.01 -4.60
CA LEU A 47 -4.41 -11.38 -3.18
C LEU A 47 -5.32 -12.57 -2.87
N ASP A 48 -6.50 -12.63 -3.49
CA ASP A 48 -7.44 -13.74 -3.35
C ASP A 48 -6.81 -15.05 -3.88
N GLU A 49 -6.15 -15.00 -5.03
CA GLU A 49 -5.37 -16.12 -5.58
C GLU A 49 -4.26 -16.58 -4.62
N SER A 50 -3.66 -15.63 -3.90
CA SER A 50 -2.61 -15.86 -2.89
C SER A 50 -3.15 -16.28 -1.52
N ARG A 51 -4.48 -16.48 -1.39
CA ARG A 51 -5.18 -16.83 -0.15
C ARG A 51 -5.07 -15.79 0.98
N ILE A 52 -4.83 -14.53 0.62
CA ILE A 52 -4.87 -13.41 1.56
C ILE A 52 -6.27 -12.80 1.49
N ASP A 53 -7.13 -13.20 2.43
CA ASP A 53 -8.49 -12.70 2.51
C ASP A 53 -8.54 -11.33 3.21
N LEU A 54 -8.84 -10.29 2.43
CA LEU A 54 -9.11 -8.94 2.95
C LEU A 54 -10.60 -8.63 3.07
N SER A 55 -11.49 -9.59 2.81
CA SER A 55 -12.94 -9.37 2.84
C SER A 55 -13.49 -9.14 4.25
N SER A 56 -12.85 -9.72 5.27
CA SER A 56 -13.23 -9.50 6.66
C SER A 56 -12.75 -8.13 7.19
N ASP A 57 -13.51 -7.53 8.09
CA ASP A 57 -13.09 -6.33 8.85
C ASP A 57 -12.09 -6.66 9.97
N ALA A 58 -11.73 -7.95 10.14
CA ALA A 58 -10.68 -8.34 11.04
C ALA A 58 -9.32 -7.98 10.43
N SER A 59 -8.45 -7.37 11.24
CA SER A 59 -7.05 -7.11 10.88
C SER A 59 -6.40 -8.39 10.36
N LEU A 60 -5.69 -8.30 9.24
CA LEU A 60 -4.90 -9.42 8.70
C LEU A 60 -3.92 -9.91 9.78
N GLU A 61 -3.95 -11.21 10.08
CA GLU A 61 -3.03 -11.78 11.07
C GLU A 61 -1.58 -11.62 10.61
N ALA A 62 -0.79 -10.95 11.45
CA ALA A 62 0.58 -10.52 11.19
C ALA A 62 1.62 -11.67 11.26
N THR A 63 1.33 -12.82 10.65
CA THR A 63 2.24 -13.98 10.67
C THR A 63 3.41 -13.80 9.70
N ASP A 64 4.55 -14.44 9.99
CA ASP A 64 5.71 -14.45 9.08
C ASP A 64 5.36 -15.04 7.71
N ASN A 65 4.45 -16.03 7.67
CA ASN A 65 3.97 -16.61 6.43
C ASN A 65 3.22 -15.59 5.57
N VAL A 66 2.32 -14.78 6.17
CA VAL A 66 1.62 -13.71 5.46
C VAL A 66 2.61 -12.67 4.93
N ARG A 67 3.60 -12.26 5.74
CA ARG A 67 4.64 -11.32 5.31
C ARG A 67 5.42 -11.86 4.12
N GLN A 68 5.76 -13.14 4.11
CA GLN A 68 6.49 -13.78 3.02
C GLN A 68 5.66 -13.87 1.75
N ILE A 69 4.37 -14.24 1.86
CA ILE A 69 3.45 -14.26 0.71
C ILE A 69 3.38 -12.88 0.07
N LEU A 70 3.18 -11.83 0.87
CA LEU A 70 3.14 -10.46 0.36
C LEU A 70 4.47 -10.04 -0.27
N SER A 71 5.61 -10.36 0.34
CA SER A 71 6.93 -10.06 -0.23
C SER A 71 7.13 -10.71 -1.60
N ASN A 72 6.83 -12.00 -1.73
CA ASN A 72 6.95 -12.72 -3.00
C ASN A 72 6.04 -12.10 -4.07
N LEU A 73 4.81 -11.74 -3.68
CA LEU A 73 3.85 -11.15 -4.60
C LEU A 73 4.29 -9.77 -5.10
N ILE A 74 4.86 -8.94 -4.22
CA ILE A 74 5.45 -7.65 -4.59
C ILE A 74 6.58 -7.87 -5.60
N GLU A 75 7.49 -8.80 -5.33
CA GLU A 75 8.61 -9.13 -6.23
C GLU A 75 8.11 -9.61 -7.61
N GLU A 76 7.09 -10.47 -7.66
CA GLU A 76 6.51 -10.94 -8.92
C GLU A 76 5.87 -9.81 -9.74
N LEU A 77 5.16 -8.89 -9.09
CA LEU A 77 4.50 -7.76 -9.75
C LEU A 77 5.53 -6.72 -10.23
N ASP A 78 6.54 -6.41 -9.41
CA ASP A 78 7.65 -5.55 -9.81
C ASP A 78 8.42 -6.16 -10.99
N GLN A 79 8.66 -7.47 -10.97
CA GLN A 79 9.32 -8.16 -12.08
C GLN A 79 8.52 -8.05 -13.39
N ARG A 80 7.19 -8.16 -13.33
CA ARG A 80 6.32 -7.95 -14.52
C ARG A 80 6.40 -6.52 -15.03
N TYR A 81 6.40 -5.54 -14.12
CA TYR A 81 6.62 -4.13 -14.47
C TYR A 81 7.94 -3.95 -15.22
N PHE A 82 9.06 -4.42 -14.64
CA PHE A 82 10.38 -4.26 -15.24
C PHE A 82 10.52 -4.97 -16.58
N SER A 83 9.98 -6.19 -16.72
CA SER A 83 10.03 -6.93 -17.99
C SER A 83 9.34 -6.16 -19.12
N ILE A 84 8.18 -5.54 -18.87
CA ILE A 84 7.48 -4.74 -19.90
C ILE A 84 8.25 -3.46 -20.22
N THR A 85 8.81 -2.77 -19.21
CA THR A 85 9.59 -1.56 -19.47
C THR A 85 10.88 -1.85 -20.23
N ASP A 86 11.52 -2.99 -19.96
CA ASP A 86 12.75 -3.40 -20.64
C ASP A 86 12.46 -3.86 -22.08
N ASP A 87 11.40 -4.65 -22.28
CA ASP A 87 11.03 -5.18 -23.62
C ASP A 87 10.58 -4.08 -24.60
N ASN A 88 10.12 -2.93 -24.09
CA ASN A 88 9.61 -1.83 -24.90
C ASN A 88 10.44 -0.54 -24.84
N ASP A 89 11.70 -0.59 -24.36
CA ASP A 89 12.53 0.61 -24.17
C ASP A 89 11.81 1.75 -23.40
N GLY A 90 10.95 1.38 -22.45
CA GLY A 90 10.13 2.30 -21.64
C GLY A 90 8.82 2.78 -22.30
N LEU A 91 8.46 2.30 -23.48
CA LEU A 91 7.19 2.62 -24.15
C LEU A 91 6.08 1.66 -23.70
N ASP A 92 5.09 2.16 -22.95
CA ASP A 92 3.95 1.37 -22.49
C ASP A 92 2.63 2.02 -22.93
N GLU A 93 2.35 2.01 -24.23
CA GLU A 93 1.13 2.63 -24.80
C GLU A 93 -0.16 2.01 -24.26
N ALA A 94 -0.10 0.73 -23.87
CA ALA A 94 -1.22 0.00 -23.30
C ALA A 94 -1.42 0.25 -21.79
N GLY A 95 -0.45 0.86 -21.11
CA GLY A 95 -0.48 1.12 -19.67
C GLY A 95 -0.33 -0.14 -18.81
N GLU A 96 0.16 -1.25 -19.37
CA GLU A 96 0.28 -2.53 -18.67
C GLU A 96 1.36 -2.49 -17.60
N ALA A 97 2.51 -1.86 -17.86
CA ALA A 97 3.58 -1.69 -16.89
C ALA A 97 3.05 -0.88 -15.69
N LEU A 98 2.37 0.24 -15.95
CA LEU A 98 1.81 1.07 -14.88
C LEU A 98 0.79 0.31 -14.02
N ARG A 99 0.00 -0.59 -14.62
CA ARG A 99 -0.92 -1.46 -13.87
C ARG A 99 -0.18 -2.39 -12.91
N TRP A 100 0.87 -3.07 -13.37
CA TRP A 100 1.68 -3.96 -12.50
C TRP A 100 2.36 -3.18 -11.38
N PHE A 101 2.96 -2.03 -11.70
CA PHE A 101 3.53 -1.12 -10.70
C PHE A 101 2.51 -0.73 -9.63
N SER A 102 1.32 -0.27 -10.06
CA SER A 102 0.25 0.18 -9.16
C SER A 102 -0.21 -0.92 -8.21
N MET A 103 -0.36 -2.15 -8.70
CA MET A 103 -0.68 -3.32 -7.87
C MET A 103 0.45 -3.63 -6.87
N ALA A 104 1.71 -3.61 -7.32
CA ALA A 104 2.86 -3.85 -6.44
C ALA A 104 2.93 -2.83 -5.29
N ARG A 105 2.69 -1.54 -5.60
CA ARG A 105 2.64 -0.48 -4.59
C ARG A 105 1.47 -0.66 -3.62
N ALA A 106 0.28 -1.04 -4.10
CA ALA A 106 -0.88 -1.31 -3.25
C ALA A 106 -0.62 -2.46 -2.26
N ILE A 107 0.00 -3.55 -2.73
CA ILE A 107 0.36 -4.69 -1.86
C ILE A 107 1.50 -4.33 -0.91
N THR A 108 2.44 -3.49 -1.34
CA THR A 108 3.47 -2.92 -0.45
C THR A 108 2.83 -2.09 0.67
N ALA A 109 1.80 -1.29 0.37
CA ALA A 109 1.04 -0.56 1.37
C ALA A 109 0.44 -1.49 2.43
N LEU A 110 -0.14 -2.62 2.00
CA LEU A 110 -0.70 -3.64 2.89
C LEU A 110 0.38 -4.29 3.75
N ARG A 111 1.54 -4.60 3.17
CA ARG A 111 2.68 -5.19 3.87
C ARG A 111 3.22 -4.27 4.98
N TYR A 112 3.24 -2.96 4.77
CA TYR A 112 3.56 -1.99 5.82
C TYR A 112 2.44 -1.84 6.86
N ALA A 113 1.17 -1.94 6.44
CA ALA A 113 0.02 -1.81 7.35
C ALA A 113 0.04 -2.85 8.49
N ILE A 114 0.59 -4.04 8.24
CA ILE A 114 0.78 -5.08 9.26
C ILE A 114 1.54 -4.54 10.49
N ASP A 115 2.55 -3.69 10.28
CA ASP A 115 3.41 -3.12 11.32
C ASP A 115 3.08 -1.67 11.67
N ALA A 116 1.95 -1.13 11.18
CA ALA A 116 1.61 0.29 11.32
C ALA A 116 1.24 0.73 12.75
N SER A 117 1.34 -0.15 13.74
CA SER A 117 1.40 0.30 15.14
C SER A 117 2.61 1.23 15.36
N ASP A 118 3.68 1.03 14.60
CA ASP A 118 4.77 1.99 14.41
C ASP A 118 4.39 3.11 13.41
N SER A 119 4.70 4.35 13.77
CA SER A 119 4.38 5.52 12.94
C SER A 119 5.14 5.57 11.61
N GLY A 120 6.34 4.98 11.55
CA GLY A 120 7.12 4.89 10.31
C GLY A 120 6.43 3.96 9.32
N CYS A 121 6.06 2.76 9.77
CA CYS A 121 5.32 1.80 8.94
C CYS A 121 3.96 2.35 8.49
N PHE A 122 3.24 3.10 9.34
CA PHE A 122 2.04 3.82 8.92
C PHE A 122 2.34 4.79 7.76
N CYS A 123 3.38 5.62 7.90
CA CYS A 123 3.72 6.60 6.86
C CYS A 123 4.08 5.93 5.54
N GLU A 124 4.85 4.85 5.57
CA GLU A 124 5.21 4.11 4.35
C GLU A 124 3.99 3.42 3.74
N SER A 125 3.07 2.89 4.54
CA SER A 125 1.80 2.33 4.05
C SER A 125 0.98 3.38 3.28
N VAL A 126 0.79 4.57 3.87
CA VAL A 126 0.04 5.66 3.23
C VAL A 126 0.74 6.19 1.99
N TYR A 127 2.07 6.30 2.02
CA TYR A 127 2.85 6.72 0.84
C TYR A 127 2.70 5.73 -0.31
N GLU A 128 2.79 4.42 -0.05
CA GLU A 128 2.65 3.41 -1.10
C GLU A 128 1.21 3.33 -1.64
N ALA A 129 0.20 3.56 -0.79
CA ALA A 129 -1.18 3.69 -1.23
C ALA A 129 -1.38 4.93 -2.14
N HIS A 130 -0.72 6.04 -1.84
CA HIS A 130 -0.67 7.20 -2.73
C HIS A 130 0.03 6.85 -4.06
N ALA A 131 1.21 6.24 -4.02
CA ALA A 131 1.96 5.85 -5.21
C ALA A 131 1.19 4.86 -6.09
N ALA A 132 0.38 4.00 -5.49
CA ALA A 132 -0.46 3.04 -6.19
C ALA A 132 -1.65 3.66 -6.92
N THR A 133 -2.16 4.80 -6.43
CA THR A 133 -3.43 5.38 -6.90
C THR A 133 -3.28 6.72 -7.60
N ASP A 134 -2.17 7.42 -7.35
CA ASP A 134 -1.89 8.79 -7.80
C ASP A 134 -3.05 9.77 -7.47
N ASP A 135 -3.81 9.49 -6.40
CA ASP A 135 -4.96 10.30 -5.97
C ASP A 135 -4.87 10.62 -4.48
N LEU A 136 -4.07 11.66 -4.17
CA LEU A 136 -3.88 12.12 -2.80
C LEU A 136 -5.18 12.65 -2.16
N ASN A 137 -6.13 13.16 -2.94
CA ASN A 137 -7.38 13.68 -2.40
C ASN A 137 -8.31 12.54 -1.97
N ALA A 138 -8.51 11.53 -2.82
CA ALA A 138 -9.27 10.35 -2.47
C ALA A 138 -8.63 9.57 -1.31
N LEU A 139 -7.30 9.55 -1.24
CA LEU A 139 -6.57 8.97 -0.11
C LEU A 139 -6.89 9.69 1.21
N ARG A 140 -6.89 11.03 1.23
CA ARG A 140 -7.28 11.80 2.42
C ARG A 140 -8.70 11.49 2.85
N GLU A 141 -9.64 11.43 1.90
CA GLU A 141 -11.03 11.04 2.18
C GLU A 141 -11.13 9.61 2.73
N ALA A 142 -10.33 8.67 2.22
CA ALA A 142 -10.29 7.30 2.73
C ALA A 142 -9.78 7.23 4.18
N ILE A 143 -8.79 8.06 4.54
CA ILE A 143 -8.28 8.19 5.91
C ILE A 143 -9.33 8.81 6.82
N LEU A 144 -9.90 9.96 6.44
CA LEU A 144 -10.85 10.72 7.27
C LEU A 144 -12.13 9.97 7.61
N ARG A 145 -12.53 8.99 6.80
CA ARG A 145 -13.69 8.12 7.12
C ARG A 145 -13.44 7.17 8.29
N GLN A 146 -12.19 7.03 8.73
CA GLN A 146 -11.77 6.09 9.77
C GLN A 146 -11.39 6.79 11.09
N VAL A 147 -11.33 8.13 11.11
CA VAL A 147 -10.91 8.96 12.26
C VAL A 147 -12.09 9.77 12.77
#